data_AF-A0A091R396-F1
#
_entry.id   AF-A0A091R396-F1
#
_cell.length_a   1.000
_cell.length_b   1.000
_cell.length_c   1.000
_cell.angle_alpha   90.00
_cell.angle_beta   90.00
_cell.angle_gamma   90.00
#
_symmetry.space_group_name_H-M   'P 1'
#
loop_
_entity.id
_entity.type
_entity.pdbx_description
1 polymer ?
#
loop_
_entity_poly.entity_id
_entity_poly.type
_entity_poly.pdbx_seq_one_letter_code
_entity_poly.pdbx_strand_id
1 'polypeptide(L)'
;LVSFPVGEDEDEFENFMLPLTVSFESVTQMFNSSFEQEEAKRMLIGLARDLRGIAFALNTKTSYTMLFDWIYPAYISVLQRAIELWYREPACTTPILKLMAEFMQNRSQRLNFDVSSPNGILLFREASKMICTYGNQILSLGTLSKDQVYPLKLKGISICYSALKSALCGNYVSFGVFKLYGDNHFDNVLQAFVKMLLSVSHSDLLQYRKLSQSYYPLLECLTQDHMSFITSLEPRVLIYILTSISEGLTAVDTIVSSSCCASLDYIVTYLFKHLAKEGKKTLRCREVSQDGQRLLHFMQQNPEVLQQV
;
A
#
# COMPACT_ATOMS: atom_id res chain seq x y z
N LEU A 1 -11.85 27.87 3.46
CA LEU A 1 -11.80 26.78 4.44
C LEU A 1 -13.23 26.57 4.93
N VAL A 2 -13.94 25.60 4.36
CA VAL A 2 -15.27 25.23 4.87
C VAL A 2 -15.02 24.46 6.16
N SER A 3 -15.41 25.03 7.30
CA SER A 3 -15.36 24.37 8.60
C SER A 3 -16.27 23.15 8.56
N PHE A 4 -15.70 21.96 8.78
CA PHE A 4 -16.49 20.74 8.96
C PHE A 4 -17.29 20.90 10.27
N PRO A 5 -18.62 20.76 10.25
CA PRO A 5 -19.45 21.14 11.39
C PRO A 5 -19.57 20.04 12.45
N VAL A 6 -18.94 18.89 12.25
CA VAL A 6 -18.97 17.81 13.24
C VAL A 6 -17.93 18.14 14.31
N GLY A 7 -18.41 18.60 15.47
CA GLY A 7 -17.59 18.77 16.67
C GLY A 7 -17.05 17.42 17.17
N GLU A 8 -16.35 17.43 18.31
CA GLU A 8 -15.98 16.21 19.04
C GLU A 8 -17.18 15.58 19.77
N ASP A 9 -18.40 15.87 19.33
CA ASP A 9 -19.66 15.38 19.90
C ASP A 9 -20.09 14.12 19.16
N GLU A 10 -20.19 13.01 19.90
CA GLU A 10 -20.54 11.69 19.36
C GLU A 10 -21.97 11.66 18.79
N ASP A 11 -22.92 12.34 19.43
CA ASP A 11 -24.32 12.36 19.00
C ASP A 11 -24.47 13.15 17.69
N GLU A 12 -23.78 14.29 17.56
CA GLU A 12 -23.74 15.05 16.30
C GLU A 12 -23.10 14.24 15.17
N PHE A 13 -22.02 13.51 15.47
CA PHE A 13 -21.36 12.61 14.52
C PHE A 13 -22.30 11.49 14.06
N GLU A 14 -22.96 10.80 14.99
CA GLU A 14 -23.90 9.71 14.67
C GLU A 14 -25.06 10.20 13.81
N ASN A 15 -25.67 11.34 14.16
CA ASN A 15 -26.74 11.94 13.38
C ASN A 15 -26.28 12.32 11.96
N PHE A 16 -25.07 12.85 11.83
CA PHE A 16 -24.47 13.17 10.53
C PHE A 16 -24.21 11.91 9.69
N MET A 17 -23.79 10.80 10.31
CA MET A 17 -23.46 9.55 9.64
C MET A 17 -24.67 8.63 9.38
N LEU A 18 -25.83 8.94 9.95
CA LEU A 18 -27.05 8.15 9.81
C LEU A 18 -27.46 7.89 8.34
N PRO A 19 -27.44 8.87 7.41
CA PRO A 19 -27.79 8.60 6.01
C PRO A 19 -26.83 7.61 5.33
N LEU A 20 -25.54 7.64 5.71
CA LEU A 20 -24.54 6.71 5.20
C LEU A 20 -24.75 5.32 5.79
N THR A 21 -25.12 5.24 7.07
CA THR A 21 -25.46 3.98 7.76
C THR A 21 -26.60 3.26 7.04
N VAL A 22 -27.73 3.95 6.80
CA VAL A 22 -28.88 3.38 6.08
C VAL A 22 -28.48 2.91 4.67
N SER A 23 -27.62 3.67 4.00
CA SER A 23 -27.13 3.33 2.66
C SER A 23 -26.24 2.08 2.66
N PHE A 24 -25.37 1.90 3.66
CA PHE A 24 -24.57 0.69 3.82
C PHE A 24 -25.43 -0.53 4.16
N GLU A 25 -26.44 -0.37 5.02
CA GLU A 25 -27.38 -1.44 5.36
C GLU A 25 -28.15 -1.91 4.13
N SER A 26 -28.64 -0.96 3.32
CA SER A 26 -29.33 -1.23 2.06
C SER A 26 -28.44 -2.03 1.09
N VAL A 27 -27.21 -1.56 0.88
CA VAL A 27 -26.22 -2.27 0.04
C VAL A 27 -25.94 -3.68 0.55
N THR A 28 -25.84 -3.85 1.87
CA THR A 28 -25.56 -5.16 2.48
C THR A 28 -26.70 -6.15 2.21
N GLN A 29 -27.95 -5.69 2.22
CA GLN A 29 -29.10 -6.50 1.85
C GLN A 29 -29.07 -6.87 0.36
N MET A 30 -28.76 -5.91 -0.51
CA MET A 30 -28.71 -6.08 -1.97
C MET A 30 -27.61 -7.06 -2.41
N PHE A 31 -26.52 -7.21 -1.65
CA PHE A 31 -25.49 -8.21 -1.95
C PHE A 31 -26.00 -9.65 -1.97
N ASN A 32 -27.09 -9.93 -1.27
CA ASN A 32 -27.72 -11.26 -1.25
C ASN A 32 -28.71 -11.46 -2.42
N SER A 33 -29.00 -10.41 -3.18
CA SER A 33 -29.98 -10.39 -4.27
C SER A 33 -29.29 -10.24 -5.63
N SER A 34 -29.32 -11.27 -6.48
CA SER A 34 -28.67 -11.23 -7.80
C SER A 34 -29.20 -10.16 -8.76
N PHE A 35 -30.43 -9.68 -8.56
CA PHE A 35 -31.08 -8.71 -9.45
C PHE A 35 -30.70 -7.25 -9.18
N GLU A 36 -30.09 -6.95 -8.03
CA GLU A 36 -29.87 -5.59 -7.54
C GLU A 36 -28.39 -5.15 -7.62
N GLN A 37 -27.54 -5.94 -8.30
CA GLN A 37 -26.09 -5.71 -8.30
C GLN A 37 -25.66 -4.38 -8.93
N GLU A 38 -26.33 -3.90 -9.98
CA GLU A 38 -25.99 -2.60 -10.61
C GLU A 38 -26.32 -1.42 -9.70
N GLU A 39 -27.42 -1.49 -8.97
CA GLU A 39 -27.82 -0.46 -8.03
C GLU A 39 -26.91 -0.48 -6.79
N ALA A 40 -26.60 -1.67 -6.26
CA ALA A 40 -25.64 -1.84 -5.18
C ALA A 40 -24.26 -1.26 -5.53
N LYS A 41 -23.79 -1.52 -6.76
CA LYS A 41 -22.54 -0.92 -7.29
C LYS A 41 -22.62 0.60 -7.30
N ARG A 42 -23.70 1.18 -7.80
CA ARG A 42 -23.88 2.64 -7.88
C ARG A 42 -23.86 3.28 -6.50
N MET A 43 -24.58 2.70 -5.54
CA MET A 43 -24.61 3.17 -4.15
C MET A 43 -23.23 3.09 -3.51
N LEU A 44 -22.52 1.97 -3.67
CA LEU A 44 -21.17 1.80 -3.14
C LEU A 44 -20.16 2.79 -3.72
N ILE A 45 -20.28 3.11 -5.01
CA ILE A 45 -19.43 4.15 -5.63
C ILE A 45 -19.66 5.51 -4.97
N GLY A 46 -20.92 5.86 -4.67
CA GLY A 46 -21.29 7.08 -3.94
C GLY A 46 -20.71 7.07 -2.53
N LEU A 47 -21.04 6.03 -1.75
CA LEU A 47 -20.56 5.83 -0.38
C LEU A 47 -19.03 5.94 -0.27
N ALA A 48 -18.30 5.27 -1.16
CA ALA A 48 -16.84 5.29 -1.12
C ALA A 48 -16.25 6.68 -1.43
N ARG A 49 -16.92 7.49 -2.26
CA ARG A 49 -16.48 8.86 -2.57
C ARG A 49 -16.81 9.82 -1.43
N ASP A 50 -18.01 9.72 -0.88
CA ASP A 50 -18.47 10.59 0.20
C ASP A 50 -17.67 10.32 1.48
N LEU A 51 -17.51 9.04 1.86
CA LEU A 51 -16.65 8.66 2.97
C LEU A 51 -15.20 9.10 2.77
N ARG A 52 -14.69 9.07 1.54
CA ARG A 52 -13.33 9.55 1.28
C ARG A 52 -13.24 11.05 1.52
N GLY A 53 -14.26 11.80 1.14
CA GLY A 53 -14.35 13.23 1.41
C GLY A 53 -14.44 13.54 2.91
N ILE A 54 -15.26 12.79 3.64
CA ILE A 54 -15.38 12.88 5.11
C ILE A 54 -14.03 12.55 5.75
N ALA A 55 -13.45 11.38 5.46
CA ALA A 55 -12.15 10.96 5.96
C ALA A 55 -11.06 11.99 5.65
N PHE A 56 -11.10 12.65 4.48
CA PHE A 56 -10.14 13.69 4.14
C PHE A 56 -10.27 14.94 5.03
N ALA A 57 -11.49 15.31 5.40
CA ALA A 57 -11.78 16.46 6.23
C ALA A 57 -11.50 16.23 7.73
N LEU A 58 -11.65 14.98 8.20
CA LEU A 58 -11.36 14.61 9.59
C LEU A 58 -9.84 14.47 9.81
N ASN A 59 -9.28 15.50 10.43
CA ASN A 59 -7.84 15.68 10.64
C ASN A 59 -7.40 15.61 12.11
N THR A 60 -8.33 15.42 13.04
CA THR A 60 -8.01 15.22 14.47
C THR A 60 -8.05 13.74 14.83
N LYS A 61 -7.31 13.35 15.87
CA LYS A 61 -7.34 11.98 16.40
C LYS A 61 -8.76 11.57 16.82
N THR A 62 -9.46 12.44 17.55
CA THR A 62 -10.82 12.19 18.06
C THR A 62 -11.80 11.89 16.93
N SER A 63 -11.93 12.81 15.98
CA SER A 63 -12.86 12.66 14.85
C SER A 63 -12.52 11.49 13.93
N TYR A 64 -11.22 11.23 13.71
CA TYR A 64 -10.82 10.04 12.96
C TYR A 64 -11.17 8.75 13.70
N THR A 65 -11.03 8.72 15.02
CA THR A 65 -11.36 7.55 15.84
C THR A 65 -12.85 7.25 15.78
N MET A 66 -13.71 8.28 15.93
CA MET A 66 -15.17 8.14 15.73
C MET A 66 -15.51 7.56 14.35
N LEU A 67 -14.87 8.05 13.29
CA LEU A 67 -15.06 7.51 11.94
C LEU A 67 -14.59 6.06 11.80
N PHE A 68 -13.45 5.72 12.41
CA PHE A 68 -12.92 4.37 12.35
C PHE A 68 -13.80 3.39 13.12
N ASP A 69 -14.26 3.76 14.31
CA ASP A 69 -15.14 2.94 15.15
C ASP A 69 -16.52 2.75 14.49
N TRP A 70 -17.02 3.76 13.76
CA TRP A 70 -18.26 3.64 12.98
C TRP A 70 -18.12 2.71 11.77
N ILE A 71 -16.99 2.72 11.05
CA ILE A 71 -16.83 1.92 9.82
C ILE A 71 -16.37 0.48 10.08
N TYR A 72 -15.58 0.27 11.14
CA TYR A 72 -14.99 -1.00 11.49
C TYR A 72 -15.86 -1.77 12.51
N PRO A 73 -16.05 -3.10 12.36
CA PRO A 73 -15.62 -3.95 11.25
C PRO A 73 -16.66 -4.04 10.13
N ALA A 74 -17.92 -3.67 10.40
CA ALA A 74 -19.07 -4.02 9.59
C ALA A 74 -18.96 -3.49 8.15
N TYR A 75 -18.79 -2.18 7.98
CA TYR A 75 -18.81 -1.56 6.65
C TYR A 75 -17.50 -1.76 5.89
N ILE A 76 -16.37 -1.92 6.58
CA ILE A 76 -15.13 -2.37 5.93
C ILE A 76 -15.32 -3.74 5.28
N SER A 77 -16.02 -4.68 5.93
CA SER A 77 -16.29 -6.00 5.34
C SER A 77 -17.12 -5.95 4.05
N VAL A 78 -18.07 -4.99 3.97
CA VAL A 78 -18.87 -4.71 2.79
C VAL A 78 -17.99 -4.22 1.63
N LEU A 79 -17.04 -3.32 1.93
CA LEU A 79 -16.07 -2.82 0.95
C LEU A 79 -15.11 -3.93 0.46
N GLN A 80 -14.65 -4.80 1.37
CA GLN A 80 -13.84 -5.98 1.00
C GLN A 80 -14.60 -6.87 0.02
N ARG A 81 -15.87 -7.16 0.32
CA ARG A 81 -16.72 -8.01 -0.52
C ARG A 81 -16.94 -7.41 -1.90
N ALA A 82 -17.12 -6.10 -1.99
CA ALA A 82 -17.26 -5.39 -3.26
C ALA A 82 -16.01 -5.53 -4.14
N ILE A 83 -14.81 -5.42 -3.56
CA ILE A 83 -13.55 -5.64 -4.27
C ILE A 83 -13.46 -7.07 -4.81
N GLU A 84 -13.81 -8.07 -3.98
CA GLU A 84 -13.79 -9.48 -4.39
C GLU A 84 -14.69 -9.76 -5.59
N LEU A 85 -15.90 -9.19 -5.59
CA LEU A 85 -16.93 -9.46 -6.60
C LEU A 85 -16.68 -8.70 -7.90
N TRP A 86 -16.30 -7.42 -7.81
CA TRP A 86 -16.26 -6.52 -8.97
C TRP A 86 -14.85 -6.07 -9.33
N TYR A 87 -13.83 -6.89 -9.07
CA TYR A 87 -12.42 -6.58 -9.36
C TYR A 87 -12.15 -6.17 -10.82
N ARG A 88 -12.99 -6.63 -11.77
CA ARG A 88 -12.93 -6.31 -13.21
C ARG A 88 -13.55 -4.96 -13.57
N GLU A 89 -14.18 -4.27 -12.62
CA GLU A 89 -14.88 -3.00 -12.83
C GLU A 89 -14.19 -1.85 -12.08
N PRO A 90 -13.23 -1.15 -12.72
CA PRO A 90 -12.49 -0.05 -12.08
C PRO A 90 -13.38 1.09 -11.57
N ALA A 91 -14.57 1.26 -12.16
CA ALA A 91 -15.54 2.25 -11.73
C ALA A 91 -15.96 2.05 -10.27
N CYS A 92 -16.08 0.79 -9.83
CA CYS A 92 -16.41 0.40 -8.47
C CYS A 92 -15.16 0.27 -7.58
N THR A 93 -14.13 -0.42 -8.05
CA THR A 93 -12.95 -0.71 -7.22
C THR A 93 -12.08 0.51 -6.95
N THR A 94 -11.95 1.43 -7.91
CA THR A 94 -11.08 2.61 -7.76
C THR A 94 -11.51 3.51 -6.59
N PRO A 95 -12.79 3.91 -6.45
CA PRO A 95 -13.26 4.64 -5.28
C PRO A 95 -12.96 3.96 -3.95
N ILE A 96 -13.19 2.64 -3.86
CA ILE A 96 -12.98 1.87 -2.63
C ILE A 96 -11.50 1.80 -2.26
N LEU A 97 -10.62 1.51 -3.23
CA LEU A 97 -9.18 1.51 -3.00
C LEU A 97 -8.66 2.90 -2.60
N LYS A 98 -9.21 3.97 -3.19
CA LYS A 98 -8.86 5.34 -2.81
C LYS A 98 -9.36 5.71 -1.42
N LEU A 99 -10.51 5.19 -1.01
CA LEU A 99 -11.00 5.34 0.35
C LEU A 99 -10.03 4.67 1.32
N MET A 100 -9.65 3.42 1.08
CA MET A 100 -8.70 2.70 1.92
C MET A 100 -7.34 3.42 1.98
N ALA A 101 -6.84 3.90 0.84
CA ALA A 101 -5.62 4.71 0.79
C ALA A 101 -5.72 5.99 1.63
N GLU A 102 -6.89 6.65 1.63
CA GLU A 102 -7.14 7.81 2.49
C GLU A 102 -7.12 7.41 3.96
N PHE A 103 -7.78 6.32 4.36
CA PHE A 103 -7.79 5.84 5.75
C PHE A 103 -6.37 5.59 6.29
N MET A 104 -5.46 5.08 5.47
CA MET A 104 -4.07 4.81 5.85
C MET A 104 -3.19 6.06 5.89
N GLN A 105 -3.67 7.21 5.41
CA GLN A 105 -2.89 8.43 5.37
C GLN A 105 -2.87 9.12 6.74
N ASN A 106 -1.69 9.22 7.35
CA ASN A 106 -1.50 9.95 8.62
C ASN A 106 -1.40 11.47 8.40
N ARG A 107 -2.49 12.11 7.98
CA ARG A 107 -2.56 13.58 7.86
C ARG A 107 -2.69 14.20 9.25
N SER A 108 -1.91 15.26 9.52
CA SER A 108 -1.98 16.01 10.77
C SER A 108 -1.86 15.16 12.05
N GLN A 109 -1.13 14.04 12.00
CA GLN A 109 -0.98 13.11 13.12
C GLN A 109 -2.30 12.47 13.62
N ARG A 110 -3.33 12.41 12.77
CA ARG A 110 -4.63 11.83 13.15
C ARG A 110 -4.58 10.32 13.45
N LEU A 111 -3.59 9.59 12.93
CA LEU A 111 -3.41 8.16 13.21
C LEU A 111 -2.55 7.88 14.45
N ASN A 112 -2.34 8.89 15.30
CA ASN A 112 -1.62 8.72 16.56
C ASN A 112 -2.53 8.07 17.63
N PHE A 113 -2.79 6.79 17.47
CA PHE A 113 -3.58 6.00 18.42
C PHE A 113 -2.88 5.87 19.77
N ASP A 114 -3.66 5.67 20.84
CA ASP A 114 -3.07 5.36 22.15
C ASP A 114 -2.33 4.03 22.12
N VAL A 115 -1.29 3.89 22.93
CA VAL A 115 -0.43 2.68 23.00
C VAL A 115 -1.24 1.41 23.33
N SER A 116 -2.38 1.57 24.01
CA SER A 116 -3.33 0.49 24.35
C SER A 116 -4.33 0.20 23.23
N SER A 117 -4.46 1.06 22.22
CA SER A 117 -5.47 0.92 21.19
C SER A 117 -5.03 -0.08 20.11
N PRO A 118 -5.88 -1.06 19.76
CA PRO A 118 -5.61 -1.98 18.66
C PRO A 118 -5.87 -1.34 17.28
N ASN A 119 -6.42 -0.12 17.21
CA ASN A 119 -6.99 0.45 15.98
C ASN A 119 -5.97 0.55 14.84
N GLY A 120 -4.72 0.90 15.14
CA GLY A 120 -3.66 0.92 14.13
C GLY A 120 -3.45 -0.46 13.49
N ILE A 121 -3.35 -1.50 14.32
CA ILE A 121 -3.15 -2.88 13.87
C ILE A 121 -4.36 -3.34 13.04
N LEU A 122 -5.57 -3.06 13.52
CA LEU A 122 -6.82 -3.42 12.83
C LEU A 122 -6.93 -2.74 11.46
N LEU A 123 -6.65 -1.43 11.40
CA LEU A 123 -6.61 -0.66 10.15
C LEU A 123 -5.63 -1.28 9.16
N PHE A 124 -4.40 -1.58 9.59
CA PHE A 124 -3.40 -2.18 8.72
C PHE A 124 -3.81 -3.58 8.24
N ARG A 125 -4.41 -4.40 9.10
CA ARG A 125 -4.88 -5.74 8.72
C ARG A 125 -5.94 -5.69 7.63
N GLU A 126 -6.94 -4.82 7.77
CA GLU A 126 -7.98 -4.65 6.76
C GLU A 126 -7.44 -4.06 5.46
N ALA A 127 -6.55 -3.07 5.54
CA ALA A 127 -5.87 -2.54 4.37
C ALA A 127 -5.02 -3.60 3.64
N SER A 128 -4.22 -4.36 4.39
CA SER A 128 -3.40 -5.46 3.85
C SER A 128 -4.27 -6.49 3.15
N LYS A 129 -5.37 -6.93 3.80
CA LYS A 129 -6.34 -7.86 3.20
C LYS A 129 -6.89 -7.31 1.89
N MET A 130 -7.30 -6.04 1.85
CA MET A 130 -7.89 -5.43 0.65
C MET A 130 -6.89 -5.35 -0.50
N ILE A 131 -5.65 -4.93 -0.21
CA ILE A 131 -4.56 -4.87 -1.20
C ILE A 131 -4.22 -6.27 -1.71
N CYS A 132 -4.16 -7.27 -0.84
CA CYS A 132 -3.88 -8.66 -1.22
C CYS A 132 -4.99 -9.24 -2.11
N THR A 133 -6.25 -9.04 -1.72
CA THR A 133 -7.42 -9.50 -2.50
C THR A 133 -7.41 -8.87 -3.89
N TYR A 134 -7.33 -7.54 -3.97
CA TYR A 134 -7.30 -6.83 -5.25
C TYR A 134 -6.08 -7.24 -6.09
N GLY A 135 -4.89 -7.25 -5.47
CA GLY A 135 -3.64 -7.59 -6.14
C GLY A 135 -3.64 -9.00 -6.74
N ASN A 136 -4.08 -10.01 -5.99
CA ASN A 136 -4.14 -11.37 -6.52
C ASN A 136 -5.17 -11.52 -7.66
N GLN A 137 -6.31 -10.84 -7.56
CA GLN A 137 -7.35 -10.91 -8.58
C GLN A 137 -6.98 -10.14 -9.85
N ILE A 138 -6.36 -8.96 -9.73
CA ILE A 138 -6.01 -8.15 -10.91
C ILE A 138 -4.90 -8.80 -11.74
N LEU A 139 -4.07 -9.62 -11.12
CA LEU A 139 -3.05 -10.43 -11.80
C LEU A 139 -3.66 -11.56 -12.64
N SER A 140 -4.89 -11.98 -12.34
CA SER A 140 -5.62 -12.97 -13.16
C SER A 140 -6.19 -12.39 -14.45
N LEU A 141 -6.14 -11.05 -14.63
CA LEU A 141 -6.49 -10.44 -15.90
C LEU A 141 -5.45 -10.87 -16.95
N GLY A 142 -5.94 -11.48 -18.03
CA GLY A 142 -5.10 -11.89 -19.16
C GLY A 142 -4.51 -10.69 -19.91
N THR A 143 -4.03 -10.94 -21.14
CA THR A 143 -3.45 -9.90 -21.98
C THR A 143 -4.49 -8.82 -22.30
N LEU A 144 -4.23 -7.60 -21.82
CA LEU A 144 -5.04 -6.41 -22.09
C LEU A 144 -4.44 -5.61 -23.24
N SER A 145 -5.28 -4.88 -23.99
CA SER A 145 -4.80 -3.94 -25.00
C SER A 145 -4.14 -2.72 -24.35
N LYS A 146 -3.19 -2.07 -25.04
CA LYS A 146 -2.43 -0.93 -24.49
C LYS A 146 -3.33 0.17 -23.91
N ASP A 147 -4.47 0.45 -24.55
CA ASP A 147 -5.42 1.47 -24.10
C ASP A 147 -6.20 1.07 -22.84
N GLN A 148 -6.39 -0.23 -22.60
CA GLN A 148 -7.15 -0.76 -21.47
C GLN A 148 -6.27 -1.16 -20.27
N VAL A 149 -4.98 -1.43 -20.49
CA VAL A 149 -4.02 -1.82 -19.45
C VAL A 149 -4.00 -0.80 -18.30
N TYR A 150 -3.94 0.49 -18.63
CA TYR A 150 -3.89 1.52 -17.59
C TYR A 150 -5.17 1.62 -16.74
N PRO A 151 -6.37 1.86 -17.32
CA PRO A 151 -7.58 2.01 -16.53
C PRO A 151 -8.01 0.74 -15.80
N LEU A 152 -7.79 -0.44 -16.39
CA LEU A 152 -8.22 -1.71 -15.81
C LEU A 152 -7.23 -2.24 -14.76
N LYS A 153 -5.92 -2.09 -14.97
CA LYS A 153 -4.88 -2.73 -14.14
C LYS A 153 -3.98 -1.72 -13.44
N LEU A 154 -3.24 -0.91 -14.20
CA LEU A 154 -2.14 -0.11 -13.62
C LEU A 154 -2.62 0.97 -12.66
N LYS A 155 -3.77 1.58 -12.92
CA LYS A 155 -4.36 2.61 -12.05
C LYS A 155 -4.68 2.07 -10.66
N GLY A 156 -5.22 0.86 -10.56
CA GLY A 156 -5.50 0.22 -9.27
C GLY A 156 -4.22 -0.18 -8.53
N ILE A 157 -3.24 -0.73 -9.25
CA ILE A 157 -1.90 -1.02 -8.70
C ILE A 157 -1.26 0.25 -8.12
N SER A 158 -1.31 1.37 -8.85
CA SER A 158 -0.78 2.66 -8.39
C SER A 158 -1.44 3.13 -7.08
N ILE A 159 -2.75 2.92 -6.92
CA ILE A 159 -3.46 3.26 -5.68
C ILE A 159 -3.01 2.32 -4.55
N CYS A 160 -2.85 1.03 -4.81
CA CYS A 160 -2.36 0.07 -3.82
C CYS A 160 -0.93 0.41 -3.35
N TYR A 161 -0.04 0.83 -4.26
CA TYR A 161 1.30 1.29 -3.90
C TYR A 161 1.27 2.55 -3.03
N SER A 162 0.40 3.51 -3.38
CA SER A 162 0.22 4.73 -2.60
C SER A 162 -0.32 4.44 -1.19
N ALA A 163 -1.27 3.52 -1.09
CA ALA A 163 -1.84 3.04 0.17
C ALA A 163 -0.77 2.35 1.02
N LEU A 164 -0.03 1.40 0.45
CA LEU A 164 1.04 0.69 1.13
C LEU A 164 2.13 1.66 1.62
N LYS A 165 2.56 2.61 0.79
CA LYS A 165 3.51 3.65 1.22
C LYS A 165 3.02 4.40 2.45
N SER A 166 1.74 4.78 2.45
CA SER A 166 1.13 5.52 3.56
C SER A 166 1.04 4.68 4.83
N ALA A 167 0.85 3.36 4.73
CA ALA A 167 0.98 2.46 5.87
C ALA A 167 2.40 2.44 6.43
N LEU A 168 3.39 2.22 5.57
CA LEU A 168 4.78 2.04 6.00
C LEU A 168 5.34 3.33 6.65
N CYS A 169 5.07 4.49 6.06
CA CYS A 169 5.51 5.78 6.61
C CYS A 169 4.58 6.35 7.70
N GLY A 170 3.44 5.69 7.98
CA GLY A 170 2.37 6.25 8.79
C GLY A 170 2.68 6.32 10.28
N ASN A 171 3.67 5.55 10.75
CA ASN A 171 4.11 5.46 12.16
C ASN A 171 3.01 5.10 13.17
N TYR A 172 1.87 4.57 12.72
CA TYR A 172 0.73 4.19 13.58
C TYR A 172 0.71 2.70 13.94
N VAL A 173 1.59 1.90 13.34
CA VAL A 173 1.75 0.46 13.61
C VAL A 173 3.23 0.10 13.66
N SER A 174 3.61 -0.67 14.67
CA SER A 174 4.91 -1.34 14.70
C SER A 174 4.82 -2.68 13.99
N PHE A 175 5.38 -2.79 12.79
CA PHE A 175 5.27 -4.02 11.97
C PHE A 175 5.93 -5.25 12.61
N GLY A 176 6.83 -5.06 13.58
CA GLY A 176 7.42 -6.17 14.34
C GLY A 176 6.40 -6.99 15.13
N VAL A 177 5.24 -6.40 15.49
CA VAL A 177 4.20 -7.11 16.26
C VAL A 177 3.57 -8.24 15.44
N PHE A 178 3.44 -8.10 14.12
CA PHE A 178 2.85 -9.13 13.26
C PHE A 178 3.63 -10.44 13.36
N LYS A 179 4.96 -10.36 13.27
CA LYS A 179 5.84 -11.52 13.44
C LYS A 179 5.78 -12.13 14.84
N LEU A 180 5.63 -11.31 15.88
CA LEU A 180 5.54 -11.78 17.27
C LEU A 180 4.24 -12.54 17.55
N TYR A 181 3.13 -12.13 16.94
CA TYR A 181 1.82 -12.76 17.11
C TYR A 181 1.51 -13.83 16.06
N GLY A 182 2.45 -14.16 15.16
CA GLY A 182 2.22 -15.12 14.08
C GLY A 182 1.21 -14.65 13.03
N ASP A 183 1.04 -13.34 12.90
CA ASP A 183 0.16 -12.71 11.94
C ASP A 183 0.94 -12.41 10.64
N ASN A 184 0.47 -12.97 9.52
CA ASN A 184 1.14 -12.87 8.22
C ASN A 184 0.64 -11.70 7.34
N HIS A 185 -0.21 -10.79 7.84
CA HIS A 185 -0.76 -9.70 7.02
C HIS A 185 0.35 -8.78 6.47
N PHE A 186 1.42 -8.53 7.23
CA PHE A 186 2.55 -7.73 6.75
C PHE A 186 3.32 -8.43 5.62
N ASP A 187 3.68 -9.69 5.80
CA ASP A 187 4.39 -10.46 4.78
C ASP A 187 3.53 -10.66 3.53
N ASN A 188 2.22 -10.92 3.69
CA ASN A 188 1.29 -11.09 2.58
C ASN A 188 1.20 -9.85 1.68
N VAL A 189 1.14 -8.64 2.26
CA VAL A 189 1.06 -7.42 1.46
C VAL A 189 2.36 -7.11 0.74
N LEU A 190 3.51 -7.41 1.35
CA LEU A 190 4.81 -7.28 0.70
C LEU A 190 4.96 -8.28 -0.47
N GLN A 191 4.48 -9.51 -0.32
CA GLN A 191 4.42 -10.48 -1.41
C GLN A 191 3.44 -10.04 -2.52
N ALA A 192 2.28 -9.48 -2.16
CA ALA A 192 1.35 -8.91 -3.13
C ALA A 192 1.99 -7.74 -3.91
N PHE A 193 2.76 -6.88 -3.24
CA PHE A 193 3.56 -5.84 -3.88
C PHE A 193 4.52 -6.42 -4.92
N VAL A 194 5.31 -7.43 -4.57
CA VAL A 194 6.26 -8.07 -5.51
C VAL A 194 5.54 -8.68 -6.71
N LYS A 195 4.43 -9.40 -6.48
CA LYS A 195 3.64 -10.00 -7.56
C LYS A 195 3.07 -8.93 -8.50
N MET A 196 2.57 -7.82 -7.96
CA MET A 196 2.10 -6.69 -8.77
C MET A 196 3.24 -6.04 -9.56
N LEU A 197 4.41 -5.87 -8.93
CA LEU A 197 5.60 -5.29 -9.55
C LEU A 197 6.06 -6.08 -10.77
N LEU A 198 6.21 -7.39 -10.63
CA LEU A 198 6.62 -8.28 -11.72
C LEU A 198 5.59 -8.35 -12.86
N SER A 199 4.36 -7.91 -12.63
CA SER A 199 3.30 -7.89 -13.64
C SER A 199 3.26 -6.62 -14.50
N VAL A 200 4.10 -5.64 -14.16
CA VAL A 200 4.24 -4.34 -14.83
C VAL A 200 5.55 -4.33 -15.60
N SER A 201 5.54 -3.87 -16.85
CA SER A 201 6.77 -3.70 -17.62
C SER A 201 7.52 -2.44 -17.19
N HIS A 202 8.85 -2.43 -17.30
CA HIS A 202 9.67 -1.23 -17.04
C HIS A 202 9.23 -0.02 -17.88
N SER A 203 8.88 -0.24 -19.15
CA SER A 203 8.34 0.80 -20.02
C SER A 203 7.05 1.42 -19.48
N ASP A 204 6.10 0.60 -19.02
CA ASP A 204 4.85 1.11 -18.45
C ASP A 204 5.10 1.88 -17.15
N LEU A 205 6.04 1.41 -16.33
CA LEU A 205 6.40 2.03 -15.06
C LEU A 205 6.80 3.50 -15.23
N LEU A 206 7.59 3.81 -16.26
CA LEU A 206 8.06 5.17 -16.56
C LEU A 206 7.06 5.98 -17.40
N GLN A 207 6.32 5.33 -18.31
CA GLN A 207 5.36 6.01 -19.18
C GLN A 207 4.17 6.58 -18.39
N TYR A 208 3.67 5.85 -17.39
CA TYR A 208 2.50 6.25 -16.62
C TYR A 208 2.88 7.01 -15.35
N ARG A 209 2.86 8.34 -15.42
CA ARG A 209 3.24 9.24 -14.32
C ARG A 209 2.65 8.90 -12.94
N LYS A 210 1.36 8.53 -12.86
CA LYS A 210 0.75 8.19 -11.55
C LYS A 210 1.33 6.91 -10.97
N LEU A 211 1.67 5.95 -11.83
CA LEU A 211 2.28 4.70 -11.42
C LEU A 211 3.70 4.95 -10.90
N SER A 212 4.53 5.68 -11.66
CA SER A 212 5.89 6.04 -11.20
C SER A 212 5.88 6.81 -9.88
N GLN A 213 5.03 7.84 -9.75
CA GLN A 213 4.89 8.63 -8.52
C GLN A 213 4.34 7.84 -7.32
N SER A 214 3.77 6.65 -7.55
CA SER A 214 3.36 5.75 -6.47
C SER A 214 4.40 4.67 -6.16
N TYR A 215 5.09 4.17 -7.17
CA TYR A 215 6.06 3.08 -7.04
C TYR A 215 7.39 3.55 -6.43
N TYR A 216 8.03 4.57 -7.00
CA TYR A 216 9.38 4.96 -6.57
C TYR A 216 9.42 5.47 -5.13
N PRO A 217 8.44 6.28 -4.65
CA PRO A 217 8.39 6.66 -3.25
C PRO A 217 8.07 5.49 -2.30
N LEU A 218 7.35 4.46 -2.77
CA LEU A 218 7.15 3.23 -2.00
C LEU A 218 8.46 2.43 -1.91
N LEU A 219 9.18 2.30 -3.02
CA LEU A 219 10.48 1.64 -3.07
C LEU A 219 11.49 2.31 -2.13
N GLU A 220 11.54 3.64 -2.14
CA GLU A 220 12.37 4.44 -1.23
C GLU A 220 12.09 4.06 0.23
N CYS A 221 10.82 4.08 0.64
CA CYS A 221 10.42 3.69 2.00
C CYS A 221 10.83 2.24 2.33
N LEU A 222 10.65 1.29 1.40
CA LEU A 222 11.06 -0.09 1.60
C LEU A 222 12.58 -0.23 1.76
N THR A 223 13.37 0.48 0.95
CA THR A 223 14.83 0.47 1.06
C THR A 223 15.34 1.16 2.32
N GLN A 224 14.62 2.16 2.83
CA GLN A 224 14.98 2.86 4.05
C GLN A 224 14.74 2.01 5.31
N ASP A 225 13.50 1.54 5.51
CA ASP A 225 13.06 0.98 6.78
C ASP A 225 12.90 -0.56 6.74
N HIS A 226 12.79 -1.14 5.55
CA HIS A 226 12.51 -2.57 5.34
C HIS A 226 13.56 -3.24 4.43
N MET A 227 14.82 -2.79 4.48
CA MET A 227 15.89 -3.32 3.63
C MET A 227 16.10 -4.84 3.78
N SER A 228 15.86 -5.40 4.97
CA SER A 228 15.92 -6.84 5.21
C SER A 228 14.98 -7.62 4.28
N PHE A 229 13.77 -7.10 4.04
CA PHE A 229 12.85 -7.66 3.07
C PHE A 229 13.43 -7.60 1.66
N ILE A 230 13.92 -6.43 1.22
CA ILE A 230 14.52 -6.27 -0.11
C ILE A 230 15.66 -7.27 -0.34
N THR A 231 16.57 -7.43 0.63
CA THR A 231 17.69 -8.37 0.52
C THR A 231 17.28 -9.85 0.53
N SER A 232 16.09 -10.16 1.04
CA SER A 232 15.53 -11.51 1.07
C SER A 232 14.86 -11.93 -0.24
N LEU A 233 14.62 -10.98 -1.15
CA LEU A 233 13.96 -11.23 -2.43
C LEU A 233 14.79 -12.11 -3.36
N GLU A 234 14.10 -12.78 -4.29
CA GLU A 234 14.76 -13.57 -5.33
C GLU A 234 15.61 -12.68 -6.25
N PRO A 235 16.74 -13.19 -6.79
CA PRO A 235 17.62 -12.46 -7.69
C PRO A 235 16.91 -11.77 -8.85
N ARG A 236 15.88 -12.40 -9.44
CA ARG A 236 15.12 -11.83 -10.56
C ARG A 236 14.38 -10.55 -10.17
N VAL A 237 13.85 -10.48 -8.94
CA VAL A 237 13.15 -9.31 -8.42
C VAL A 237 14.13 -8.20 -8.09
N LEU A 238 15.29 -8.55 -7.52
CA LEU A 238 16.37 -7.60 -7.27
C LEU A 238 16.89 -6.95 -8.54
N ILE A 239 17.10 -7.74 -9.62
CA ILE A 239 17.44 -7.20 -10.94
C ILE A 239 16.35 -6.23 -11.40
N TYR A 240 15.08 -6.63 -11.34
CA TYR A 240 13.97 -5.76 -11.74
C TYR A 240 14.03 -4.41 -11.01
N ILE A 241 14.19 -4.44 -9.68
CA ILE A 241 14.26 -3.24 -8.83
C ILE A 241 15.44 -2.37 -9.24
N LEU A 242 16.65 -2.93 -9.35
CA LEU A 242 17.86 -2.16 -9.69
C LEU A 242 17.78 -1.56 -11.10
N THR A 243 17.29 -2.32 -12.09
CA THR A 243 17.02 -1.80 -13.43
C THR A 243 15.99 -0.68 -13.38
N SER A 244 14.90 -0.82 -12.62
CA SER A 244 13.89 0.22 -12.48
C SER A 244 14.45 1.50 -11.84
N ILE A 245 15.37 1.38 -10.88
CA ILE A 245 16.06 2.52 -10.27
C ILE A 245 16.97 3.19 -11.31
N SER A 246 17.81 2.43 -12.02
CA SER A 246 18.72 2.95 -13.05
C SER A 246 17.95 3.75 -14.12
N GLU A 247 16.88 3.20 -14.67
CA GLU A 247 16.06 3.92 -15.65
C GLU A 247 15.35 5.13 -15.01
N GLY A 248 14.85 5.00 -13.78
CA GLY A 248 14.17 6.07 -13.03
C GLY A 248 15.07 7.26 -12.66
N LEU A 249 16.38 7.06 -12.50
CA LEU A 249 17.35 8.14 -12.28
C LEU A 249 17.38 9.15 -13.45
N THR A 250 17.11 8.67 -14.67
CA THR A 250 17.06 9.49 -15.88
C THR A 250 15.70 10.15 -16.11
N ALA A 251 14.72 9.91 -15.23
CA ALA A 251 13.37 10.45 -15.38
C ALA A 251 13.34 11.98 -15.20
N VAL A 252 12.51 12.64 -16.00
CA VAL A 252 12.30 14.10 -15.95
C VAL A 252 11.54 14.52 -14.67
N ASP A 253 10.74 13.63 -14.08
CA ASP A 253 10.00 13.93 -12.86
C ASP A 253 10.95 13.91 -11.65
N THR A 254 11.14 15.07 -11.03
CA THR A 254 12.08 15.25 -9.91
C THR A 254 11.73 14.42 -8.69
N ILE A 255 10.46 14.09 -8.47
CA ILE A 255 10.04 13.21 -7.37
C ILE A 255 10.57 11.80 -7.64
N VAL A 256 10.43 11.32 -8.87
CA VAL A 256 10.89 9.99 -9.28
C VAL A 256 12.41 9.89 -9.17
N SER A 257 13.14 10.84 -9.77
CA SER A 257 14.61 10.80 -9.74
C SER A 257 15.16 10.94 -8.32
N SER A 258 14.57 11.81 -7.48
CA SER A 258 14.97 11.94 -6.06
C SER A 258 14.73 10.65 -5.27
N SER A 259 13.56 10.02 -5.43
CA SER A 259 13.28 8.74 -4.77
C SER A 259 14.21 7.62 -5.26
N CYS A 260 14.59 7.62 -6.53
CA CYS A 260 15.59 6.67 -7.06
C CYS A 260 16.97 6.90 -6.43
N CYS A 261 17.44 8.15 -6.36
CA CYS A 261 18.70 8.51 -5.71
C CYS A 261 18.72 8.07 -4.24
N ALA A 262 17.67 8.38 -3.48
CA ALA A 262 17.55 7.98 -2.08
C ALA A 262 17.53 6.45 -1.93
N SER A 263 16.74 5.75 -2.77
CA SER A 263 16.69 4.28 -2.76
C SER A 263 18.07 3.66 -3.01
N LEU A 264 18.80 4.18 -4.00
CA LEU A 264 20.15 3.71 -4.31
C LEU A 264 21.13 3.99 -3.17
N ASP A 265 21.09 5.19 -2.58
CA ASP A 265 21.92 5.54 -1.42
C ASP A 265 21.68 4.60 -0.24
N TYR A 266 20.42 4.28 0.07
CA TYR A 266 20.07 3.33 1.12
C TYR A 266 20.59 1.91 0.81
N ILE A 267 20.48 1.45 -0.44
CA ILE A 267 21.02 0.16 -0.88
C ILE A 267 22.53 0.11 -0.72
N VAL A 268 23.25 1.09 -1.26
CA VAL A 268 24.72 1.16 -1.21
C VAL A 268 25.20 1.30 0.24
N THR A 269 24.56 2.16 1.03
CA THR A 269 24.88 2.35 2.45
C THR A 269 24.70 1.05 3.23
N TYR A 270 23.62 0.31 2.98
CA TYR A 270 23.38 -0.98 3.63
C TYR A 270 24.46 -2.02 3.28
N LEU A 271 24.80 -2.12 1.99
CA LEU A 271 25.85 -3.00 1.50
C LEU A 271 27.22 -2.67 2.09
N PHE A 272 27.58 -1.38 2.11
CA PHE A 272 28.83 -0.91 2.68
C PHE A 272 28.92 -1.23 4.18
N LYS A 273 27.83 -1.02 4.93
CA LYS A 273 27.76 -1.38 6.36
C LYS A 273 27.92 -2.88 6.58
N HIS A 274 27.43 -3.73 5.67
CA HIS A 274 27.63 -5.18 5.75
C HIS A 274 29.07 -5.59 5.42
N LEU A 275 29.63 -5.10 4.31
CA LEU A 275 31.02 -5.34 3.93
C LEU A 275 32.02 -4.91 5.01
N ALA A 276 31.82 -3.71 5.58
CA ALA A 276 32.67 -3.20 6.65
C ALA A 276 32.57 -4.02 7.94
N LYS A 277 31.42 -4.67 8.20
CA LYS A 277 31.24 -5.59 9.33
C LYS A 277 31.88 -6.95 9.06
N GLU A 278 31.83 -7.47 7.84
CA GLU A 278 32.50 -8.71 7.45
C GLU A 278 34.03 -8.58 7.49
N GLY A 279 34.59 -7.46 7.03
CA GLY A 279 36.03 -7.16 7.14
C GLY A 279 36.55 -7.02 8.57
N LYS A 280 35.67 -6.78 9.56
CA LYS A 280 36.01 -6.75 11.00
C LYS A 280 35.73 -8.07 11.73
N LYS A 281 35.06 -9.05 11.10
CA LYS A 281 34.57 -10.28 11.74
C LYS A 281 35.49 -11.50 11.58
N THR A 282 36.79 -11.32 11.35
CA THR A 282 37.77 -12.43 11.43
C THR A 282 38.00 -12.97 12.85
N LEU A 283 37.33 -12.44 13.89
CA LEU A 283 37.69 -12.78 15.28
C LEU A 283 36.56 -13.04 16.30
N ARG A 284 35.25 -13.00 16.01
CA ARG A 284 34.24 -13.52 16.97
C ARG A 284 32.82 -13.66 16.41
N CYS A 285 32.24 -14.84 16.70
CA CYS A 285 30.82 -15.23 16.71
C CYS A 285 30.05 -15.25 15.37
N ARG A 286 29.82 -16.47 14.89
CA ARG A 286 28.86 -16.88 13.86
C ARG A 286 27.42 -16.70 14.35
N GLU A 287 26.92 -15.48 14.27
CA GLU A 287 25.50 -15.21 14.00
C GLU A 287 25.48 -13.98 13.08
N VAL A 288 25.57 -14.23 11.78
CA VAL A 288 25.41 -13.22 10.74
C VAL A 288 24.06 -13.51 10.10
N SER A 289 23.16 -12.51 10.08
CA SER A 289 21.91 -12.58 9.33
C SER A 289 22.26 -12.96 7.88
N GLN A 290 21.72 -14.10 7.45
CA GLN A 290 21.98 -14.72 6.14
C GLN A 290 21.60 -13.80 4.96
N ASP A 291 20.86 -12.71 5.24
CA ASP A 291 20.22 -11.86 4.24
C ASP A 291 21.20 -10.91 3.55
N GLY A 292 22.18 -10.36 4.29
CA GLY A 292 23.20 -9.47 3.73
C GLY A 292 24.19 -10.19 2.79
N GLN A 293 24.49 -11.45 3.10
CA GLN A 293 25.41 -12.28 2.29
C GLN A 293 24.79 -12.67 0.94
N ARG A 294 23.47 -12.82 0.87
CA ARG A 294 22.76 -13.14 -0.38
C ARG A 294 22.83 -11.99 -1.38
N LEU A 295 22.61 -10.75 -0.92
CA LEU A 295 22.70 -9.57 -1.79
C LEU A 295 24.14 -9.35 -2.28
N LEU A 296 25.13 -9.53 -1.39
CA LEU A 296 26.55 -9.45 -1.75
C LEU A 296 26.97 -10.49 -2.77
N HIS A 297 26.60 -11.74 -2.55
CA HIS A 297 26.87 -12.84 -3.48
C HIS A 297 26.15 -12.61 -4.82
N PHE A 298 24.91 -12.11 -4.80
CA PHE A 298 24.19 -11.73 -6.01
C PHE A 298 24.93 -10.64 -6.80
N MET A 299 25.44 -9.60 -6.14
CA MET A 299 26.19 -8.52 -6.80
C MET A 299 27.55 -8.98 -7.33
N GLN A 300 28.22 -9.89 -6.63
CA GLN A 300 29.47 -10.51 -7.10
C GLN A 300 29.26 -11.40 -8.32
N GLN A 301 28.09 -12.05 -8.42
CA GLN A 301 27.74 -12.91 -9.56
C GLN A 301 27.17 -12.14 -10.76
N ASN A 302 26.77 -10.88 -10.60
CA ASN A 302 26.22 -10.05 -11.68
C ASN A 302 26.93 -8.68 -11.76
N PRO A 303 28.22 -8.63 -12.17
CA PRO A 303 29.00 -7.38 -12.23
C PRO A 303 28.44 -6.37 -13.22
N GLU A 304 27.73 -6.83 -14.25
CA GLU A 304 27.15 -5.98 -15.30
C GLU A 304 26.04 -5.06 -14.76
N VAL A 305 25.32 -5.47 -13.71
CA VAL A 305 24.30 -4.65 -13.05
C VAL A 305 24.92 -3.45 -12.33
N LEU A 306 26.15 -3.60 -11.81
CA LEU A 306 26.92 -2.51 -11.20
C LEU A 306 27.58 -1.59 -12.22
N GLN A 307 27.80 -2.04 -13.45
CA GLN A 307 28.36 -1.20 -14.52
C GLN A 307 27.32 -0.35 -15.24
N GLN A 308 26.03 -0.69 -15.11
CA GLN A 308 24.91 0.05 -15.70
C GLN A 308 24.21 1.03 -14.73
N VAL A 309 24.53 0.95 -13.44
CA VAL A 309 24.12 1.92 -12.40
C VAL A 309 25.21 2.95 -12.22
#